data_AF-A0A8D0URF5-F1
#
_entry.id   AF-A0A8D0URF5-F1
#
_cell.length_a   1.000
_cell.length_b   1.000
_cell.length_c   1.000
_cell.angle_alpha   90.00
_cell.angle_beta   90.00
_cell.angle_gamma   90.00
#
_symmetry.space_group_name_H-M   'P 1'
#
loop_
_entity.id
_entity.type
_entity.pdbx_description
1 polymer ?
#
loop_
_entity_poly.entity_id
_entity_poly.type
_entity_poly.pdbx_seq_one_letter_code
_entity_poly.pdbx_strand_id
1 'polypeptide(L)'
;MQKFKTAMKTMGPAKLEVPSPKDFLKKHSKEKTLPPKKKFDRHEPKKPPVPLRTEHPVMGIQSEKNFINTNAANVIMGVAKKPKPVYVDKRTGDKHDLETSGLVPKYINKKDYGVTPEYICKRNEEVKKAQEEYDNYIQENLRKAAMKRLSDEEREAVLQILDNWPGYDLNLFTYPQHYYGDLEYVLIPHGIIVDRIERLAKDIMKDIGYCDIMVLCVLKGGYKFCADLVEHLKSISRNSDRFVSMKVDFIRLKSYRNDQSMDEMQIIGGEDLSTLAGKNVLIVEDVVGTGRTMKALLSSIEKYKPNMIKVASLLVKRTPRSDGFRPDYAGFEIPNLFVVGYALDYNEYFRDLNHICVINEHGKEKYRV
;
A
#
# COMPACT_ATOMS: atom_id res chain seq x y z
N MET A 1 -28.83 -37.77 -81.13
CA MET A 1 -29.68 -36.58 -80.88
C MET A 1 -30.15 -36.60 -79.43
N GLN A 2 -29.85 -35.55 -78.67
CA GLN A 2 -30.34 -35.34 -77.32
C GLN A 2 -31.88 -35.27 -77.29
N LYS A 3 -32.50 -35.81 -76.23
CA LYS A 3 -33.57 -35.11 -75.51
C LYS A 3 -33.67 -35.59 -74.06
N PHE A 4 -33.82 -34.57 -73.22
CA PHE A 4 -33.65 -34.49 -71.78
C PHE A 4 -34.58 -35.40 -70.96
N LYS A 5 -34.06 -35.94 -69.85
CA LYS A 5 -34.84 -36.56 -68.77
C LYS A 5 -35.63 -35.48 -68.02
N THR A 6 -36.94 -35.66 -67.94
CA THR A 6 -37.83 -34.89 -67.06
C THR A 6 -37.58 -35.27 -65.60
N ALA A 7 -37.35 -34.26 -64.76
CA ALA A 7 -37.15 -34.41 -63.32
C ALA A 7 -38.45 -34.86 -62.65
N MET A 8 -38.40 -36.02 -61.98
CA MET A 8 -39.49 -36.50 -61.15
C MET A 8 -39.59 -35.65 -59.88
N LYS A 9 -40.73 -34.96 -59.79
CA LYS A 9 -41.39 -34.32 -58.65
C LYS A 9 -40.81 -34.68 -57.26
N THR A 10 -40.15 -33.73 -56.63
CA THR A 10 -39.98 -33.65 -55.17
C THR A 10 -40.75 -32.45 -54.64
N MET A 11 -41.60 -32.72 -53.64
CA MET A 11 -42.24 -31.80 -52.68
C MET A 11 -42.99 -30.59 -53.26
N GLY A 12 -44.30 -30.51 -53.00
CA GLY A 12 -45.19 -29.45 -53.48
C GLY A 12 -44.75 -28.01 -53.15
N PRO A 13 -45.49 -27.00 -53.65
CA PRO A 13 -45.11 -25.59 -53.58
C PRO A 13 -44.77 -25.15 -52.15
N ALA A 14 -43.67 -24.41 -52.00
CA ALA A 14 -43.16 -23.92 -50.73
C ALA A 14 -44.22 -23.05 -50.03
N LYS A 15 -44.71 -23.50 -48.87
CA LYS A 15 -45.73 -22.81 -48.06
C LYS A 15 -45.17 -21.69 -47.16
N LEU A 16 -43.94 -21.26 -47.37
CA LEU A 16 -43.29 -20.22 -46.58
C LEU A 16 -42.72 -19.17 -47.52
N GLU A 17 -43.16 -17.93 -47.36
CA GLU A 17 -42.62 -16.78 -48.06
C GLU A 17 -41.16 -16.55 -47.66
N VAL A 18 -40.31 -16.31 -48.66
CA VAL A 18 -38.89 -16.04 -48.44
C VAL A 18 -38.76 -14.60 -47.91
N PRO A 19 -38.14 -14.36 -46.74
CA PRO A 19 -38.06 -13.03 -46.17
C PRO A 19 -37.22 -12.10 -47.05
N SER A 20 -37.67 -10.85 -47.20
CA SER A 20 -37.04 -9.83 -48.03
C SER A 20 -35.72 -9.35 -47.41
N PRO A 21 -34.67 -9.04 -48.19
CA PRO A 21 -33.39 -8.51 -47.69
C PRO A 21 -33.50 -7.24 -46.84
N LYS A 22 -34.63 -6.53 -46.90
CA LYS A 22 -34.90 -5.33 -46.09
C LYS A 22 -35.20 -5.65 -44.61
N ASP A 23 -35.52 -6.89 -44.27
CA ASP A 23 -35.88 -7.30 -42.91
C ASP A 23 -34.67 -7.78 -42.08
N PHE A 24 -33.49 -7.92 -42.70
CA PHE A 24 -32.31 -8.50 -42.05
C PHE A 24 -31.51 -7.54 -41.15
N LEU A 25 -31.85 -6.24 -41.10
CA LEU A 25 -31.05 -5.22 -40.39
C LEU A 25 -31.64 -4.68 -39.08
N LYS A 26 -32.53 -5.42 -38.40
CA LYS A 26 -33.09 -4.99 -37.09
C LYS A 26 -32.94 -6.00 -35.95
N LYS A 27 -31.97 -6.92 -36.03
CA LYS A 27 -31.83 -7.96 -34.99
C LYS A 27 -31.30 -7.46 -33.64
N HIS A 28 -30.77 -6.23 -33.56
CA HIS A 28 -30.18 -5.67 -32.32
C HIS A 28 -30.50 -4.20 -32.00
N SER A 29 -31.56 -3.61 -32.58
CA SER A 29 -31.98 -2.22 -32.26
C SER A 29 -33.05 -2.14 -31.17
N LYS A 30 -32.93 -2.92 -30.09
CA LYS A 30 -33.75 -2.72 -28.89
C LYS A 30 -32.85 -2.15 -27.81
N GLU A 31 -33.18 -0.95 -27.32
CA GLU A 31 -32.58 -0.42 -26.10
C GLU A 31 -32.75 -1.45 -24.98
N LYS A 32 -31.69 -1.66 -24.20
CA LYS A 32 -31.70 -2.62 -23.08
C LYS A 32 -32.64 -2.11 -22.00
N THR A 33 -33.88 -2.61 -21.96
CA THR A 33 -34.77 -2.40 -20.83
C THR A 33 -34.30 -3.25 -19.66
N LEU A 34 -33.96 -2.61 -18.54
CA LEU A 34 -33.66 -3.30 -17.29
C LEU A 34 -34.87 -4.14 -16.84
N PRO A 35 -34.67 -5.34 -16.28
CA PRO A 35 -35.77 -6.12 -15.75
C PRO A 35 -36.49 -5.37 -14.62
N PRO A 36 -37.82 -5.51 -14.49
CA PRO A 36 -38.58 -4.85 -13.43
C PRO A 36 -38.07 -5.32 -12.06
N LYS A 37 -37.86 -4.37 -11.13
CA LYS A 37 -37.47 -4.67 -9.75
C LYS A 37 -38.51 -5.58 -9.10
N LYS A 38 -38.17 -6.84 -8.83
CA LYS A 38 -38.95 -7.72 -7.96
C LYS A 38 -38.97 -7.12 -6.55
N LYS A 39 -40.16 -6.95 -5.97
CA LYS A 39 -40.31 -6.66 -4.54
C LYS A 39 -39.87 -7.90 -3.75
N PHE A 40 -38.95 -7.71 -2.82
CA PHE A 40 -38.44 -8.76 -1.95
C PHE A 40 -39.55 -9.18 -0.99
N ASP A 41 -39.96 -10.45 -1.05
CA ASP A 41 -40.92 -11.01 -0.08
C ASP A 41 -40.18 -11.38 1.21
N ARG A 42 -40.62 -10.86 2.35
CA ARG A 42 -39.94 -11.02 3.65
C ARG A 42 -40.30 -12.33 4.35
N HIS A 43 -41.17 -13.14 3.77
CA HIS A 43 -41.68 -14.37 4.38
C HIS A 43 -41.11 -15.67 3.80
N GLU A 44 -40.06 -15.62 2.97
CA GLU A 44 -39.35 -16.84 2.58
C GLU A 44 -38.54 -17.42 3.75
N PRO A 45 -38.54 -18.76 3.94
CA PRO A 45 -37.76 -19.40 4.99
C PRO A 45 -36.26 -19.10 4.77
N LYS A 46 -35.66 -18.41 5.75
CA LYS A 46 -34.24 -18.07 5.71
C LYS A 46 -33.41 -19.36 5.69
N LYS A 47 -32.40 -19.41 4.82
CA LYS A 47 -31.37 -20.45 4.86
C LYS A 47 -30.77 -20.50 6.27
N PRO A 48 -30.40 -21.69 6.78
CA PRO A 48 -29.77 -21.80 8.08
C PRO A 48 -28.50 -20.93 8.13
N PRO A 49 -28.20 -20.33 9.29
CA PRO A 49 -27.02 -19.50 9.46
C PRO A 49 -25.75 -20.31 9.17
N VAL A 50 -24.75 -19.64 8.60
CA VAL A 50 -23.43 -20.24 8.42
C VAL A 50 -22.84 -20.56 9.80
N PRO A 51 -22.26 -21.76 10.01
CA PRO A 51 -21.67 -22.14 11.29
C PRO A 51 -20.69 -21.07 11.81
N LEU A 52 -20.72 -20.84 13.12
CA LEU A 52 -19.83 -19.87 13.76
C LEU A 52 -18.39 -20.38 13.69
N ARG A 53 -17.42 -19.46 13.65
CA ARG A 53 -15.98 -19.79 13.61
C ARG A 53 -15.52 -20.61 14.84
N THR A 54 -16.33 -20.63 15.89
CA THR A 54 -16.15 -21.35 17.16
C THR A 54 -16.84 -22.73 17.20
N GLU A 55 -17.67 -23.06 16.20
CA GLU A 55 -18.28 -24.40 16.08
C GLU A 55 -17.28 -25.35 15.40
N HIS A 56 -16.66 -26.22 16.19
CA HIS A 56 -15.77 -27.26 15.68
C HIS A 56 -16.61 -28.47 15.23
N PRO A 57 -16.54 -28.88 13.95
CA PRO A 57 -17.20 -30.10 13.49
C PRO A 57 -16.60 -31.33 14.20
N VAL A 58 -17.46 -32.25 14.64
CA VAL A 58 -17.15 -33.38 15.55
C VAL A 58 -16.24 -34.46 14.92
N MET A 59 -15.79 -34.32 13.67
CA MET A 59 -14.97 -35.35 13.02
C MET A 59 -13.60 -34.80 12.64
N GLY A 60 -12.63 -35.11 13.50
CA GLY A 60 -11.23 -34.77 13.31
C GLY A 60 -10.57 -35.59 12.22
N ILE A 61 -10.10 -34.92 11.18
CA ILE A 61 -8.85 -35.23 10.47
C ILE A 61 -8.24 -33.88 10.08
N GLN A 62 -7.27 -33.39 10.85
CA GLN A 62 -6.44 -32.28 10.41
C GLN A 62 -5.40 -32.83 9.44
N SER A 63 -5.54 -32.52 8.16
CA SER A 63 -4.45 -32.69 7.20
C SER A 63 -4.00 -31.30 6.75
N GLU A 64 -2.69 -31.09 6.71
CA GLU A 64 -2.04 -29.87 6.22
C GLU A 64 -2.25 -29.62 4.72
N LYS A 65 -2.80 -30.60 3.99
CA LYS A 65 -3.19 -30.41 2.60
C LYS A 65 -4.53 -29.69 2.55
N ASN A 66 -4.52 -28.46 2.04
CA ASN A 66 -5.72 -27.70 1.68
C ASN A 66 -6.50 -28.41 0.57
N PHE A 67 -7.27 -29.44 0.92
CA PHE A 67 -8.01 -30.28 -0.04
C PHE A 67 -8.97 -29.48 -0.91
N ILE A 68 -9.44 -28.32 -0.44
CA ILE A 68 -10.28 -27.42 -1.23
C ILE A 68 -9.49 -26.88 -2.42
N ASN A 69 -8.25 -26.42 -2.19
CA ASN A 69 -7.40 -25.87 -3.25
C ASN A 69 -6.87 -26.97 -4.16
N THR A 70 -6.47 -28.13 -3.61
CA THR A 70 -6.03 -29.26 -4.42
C THR A 70 -7.17 -29.86 -5.24
N ASN A 71 -8.39 -29.95 -4.71
CA ASN A 71 -9.56 -30.41 -5.47
C ASN A 71 -9.96 -29.37 -6.53
N ALA A 72 -9.96 -28.07 -6.21
CA ALA A 72 -10.23 -27.02 -7.19
C ALA A 72 -9.20 -27.06 -8.33
N ALA A 73 -7.91 -27.15 -8.00
CA ALA A 73 -6.83 -27.28 -8.97
C ALA A 73 -6.99 -28.56 -9.83
N ASN A 74 -7.33 -29.70 -9.22
CA ASN A 74 -7.59 -30.95 -9.94
C ASN A 74 -8.85 -30.93 -10.80
N VAL A 75 -9.87 -30.15 -10.43
CA VAL A 75 -11.09 -29.95 -11.23
C VAL A 75 -10.82 -29.01 -12.41
N ILE A 76 -10.01 -27.97 -12.20
CA ILE A 76 -9.63 -27.00 -13.24
C ILE A 76 -8.65 -27.65 -14.24
N MET A 77 -7.64 -28.38 -13.75
CA MET A 77 -6.64 -29.06 -14.58
C MET A 77 -7.10 -30.44 -15.07
N GLY A 78 -8.18 -30.97 -14.50
CA GLY A 78 -8.72 -32.28 -14.85
C GLY A 78 -9.37 -32.25 -16.23
N VAL A 79 -8.97 -33.15 -17.12
CA VAL A 79 -9.66 -33.38 -18.38
C VAL A 79 -11.10 -33.81 -18.06
N ALA A 80 -12.09 -33.06 -18.56
CA ALA A 80 -13.51 -33.35 -18.34
C ALA A 80 -13.82 -34.82 -18.70
N LYS A 81 -14.10 -35.65 -17.70
CA LYS A 81 -14.45 -37.06 -17.92
C LYS A 81 -15.82 -37.12 -18.58
N LYS A 82 -15.86 -37.55 -19.84
CA LYS A 82 -17.13 -37.80 -20.54
C LYS A 82 -17.90 -38.89 -19.79
N PRO A 83 -19.19 -38.71 -19.49
CA PRO A 83 -19.99 -39.72 -18.81
C PRO A 83 -20.00 -41.00 -19.66
N LYS A 84 -19.61 -42.13 -19.06
CA LYS A 84 -19.72 -43.44 -19.71
C LYS A 84 -21.19 -43.88 -19.66
N PRO A 85 -21.75 -44.42 -20.76
CA PRO A 85 -23.08 -45.02 -20.72
C PRO A 85 -23.04 -46.27 -19.84
N VAL A 86 -24.03 -46.42 -18.96
CA VAL A 86 -24.14 -47.49 -17.96
C VAL A 86 -25.56 -48.05 -18.05
N TYR A 87 -25.72 -49.38 -17.97
CA TYR A 87 -27.02 -50.02 -17.81
C TYR A 87 -27.20 -50.55 -16.39
N VAL A 88 -28.46 -50.67 -15.98
CA VAL A 88 -28.82 -51.13 -14.63
C VAL A 88 -29.97 -52.13 -14.77
N ASP A 89 -29.80 -53.35 -14.27
CA ASP A 89 -30.77 -54.44 -14.47
C ASP A 89 -32.08 -54.21 -13.71
N LYS A 90 -32.03 -53.50 -12.57
CA LYS A 90 -33.19 -53.14 -11.75
C LYS A 90 -33.04 -51.72 -11.25
N ARG A 91 -34.15 -51.05 -10.88
CA ARG A 91 -34.14 -49.66 -10.36
C ARG A 91 -33.21 -49.45 -9.14
N THR A 92 -32.87 -50.51 -8.43
CA THR A 92 -31.93 -50.55 -7.29
C THR A 92 -30.80 -51.58 -7.48
N GLY A 93 -30.56 -52.05 -8.70
CA GLY A 93 -29.58 -53.09 -9.00
C GLY A 93 -28.17 -52.54 -9.29
N ASP A 94 -27.24 -53.46 -9.53
CA ASP A 94 -25.85 -53.14 -9.87
C ASP A 94 -25.74 -52.45 -11.22
N LYS A 95 -24.79 -51.52 -11.29
CA LYS A 95 -24.48 -50.70 -12.46
C LYS A 95 -23.39 -51.38 -13.27
N HIS A 96 -23.68 -51.70 -14.53
CA HIS A 96 -22.72 -52.28 -15.45
C HIS A 96 -22.39 -51.28 -16.57
N ASP A 97 -21.09 -51.15 -16.90
CA ASP A 97 -20.66 -50.34 -18.02
C ASP A 97 -21.29 -50.90 -19.31
N LEU A 98 -21.99 -50.04 -20.06
CA LEU A 98 -22.60 -50.44 -21.32
C LEU A 98 -21.48 -50.56 -22.36
N GLU A 99 -21.16 -51.77 -22.79
CA GLU A 99 -20.28 -51.97 -23.93
C GLU A 99 -20.92 -51.30 -25.16
N THR A 100 -20.23 -50.31 -25.72
CA THR A 100 -20.72 -49.58 -26.88
C THR A 100 -20.89 -50.56 -28.03
N SER A 101 -22.13 -50.86 -28.43
CA SER A 101 -22.43 -51.59 -29.67
C SER A 101 -21.58 -50.95 -30.77
N GLY A 102 -20.75 -51.73 -31.47
CA GLY A 102 -19.65 -51.28 -32.35
C GLY A 102 -20.00 -50.35 -33.52
N LEU A 103 -21.19 -49.75 -33.52
CA LEU A 103 -21.73 -48.74 -34.43
C LEU A 103 -21.35 -47.30 -34.05
N VAL A 104 -20.59 -47.06 -32.97
CA VAL A 104 -20.02 -45.72 -32.73
C VAL A 104 -18.90 -45.50 -33.74
N PRO A 105 -18.96 -44.48 -34.62
CA PRO A 105 -17.87 -44.21 -35.54
C PRO A 105 -16.60 -43.93 -34.75
N LYS A 106 -15.64 -44.87 -34.77
CA LYS A 106 -14.30 -44.66 -34.23
C LYS A 106 -13.57 -43.72 -35.19
N TYR A 107 -13.70 -42.41 -34.96
CA TYR A 107 -12.97 -41.37 -35.69
C TYR A 107 -11.44 -41.48 -35.53
N ILE A 108 -10.96 -42.40 -34.67
CA ILE A 108 -9.56 -42.76 -34.37
C ILE A 108 -8.75 -43.04 -35.64
N ASN A 109 -9.38 -43.48 -36.74
CA ASN A 109 -8.68 -43.86 -37.98
C ASN A 109 -8.68 -42.77 -39.07
N LYS A 110 -9.17 -41.55 -38.79
CA LYS A 110 -8.99 -40.42 -39.72
C LYS A 110 -7.56 -39.91 -39.60
N LYS A 111 -6.91 -39.65 -40.75
CA LYS A 111 -5.54 -39.09 -40.80
C LYS A 111 -5.39 -37.78 -40.01
N ASP A 112 -6.48 -37.03 -39.89
CA ASP A 112 -6.52 -35.72 -39.25
C ASP A 112 -6.98 -35.79 -37.78
N TYR A 113 -7.16 -37.00 -37.22
CA TYR A 113 -7.62 -37.18 -35.85
C TYR A 113 -6.53 -36.75 -34.86
N GLY A 114 -6.81 -35.71 -34.07
CA GLY A 114 -5.87 -35.11 -33.14
C GLY A 114 -5.14 -33.87 -33.68
N VAL A 115 -5.26 -33.57 -34.98
CA VAL A 115 -4.74 -32.33 -35.55
C VAL A 115 -5.79 -31.24 -35.36
N THR A 116 -5.44 -30.21 -34.59
CA THR A 116 -6.27 -29.01 -34.45
C THR A 116 -6.39 -28.33 -35.82
N PRO A 117 -7.61 -28.09 -36.34
CA PRO A 117 -7.79 -27.42 -37.62
C PRO A 117 -7.10 -26.06 -37.66
N GLU A 118 -6.47 -25.72 -38.79
CA GLU A 118 -5.66 -24.49 -38.93
C GLU A 118 -6.43 -23.20 -38.56
N TYR A 119 -7.73 -23.14 -38.83
CA TYR A 119 -8.55 -21.98 -38.48
C TYR A 119 -8.72 -21.82 -36.96
N ILE A 120 -8.68 -22.92 -36.19
CA ILE A 120 -8.73 -22.88 -34.72
C ILE A 120 -7.38 -22.38 -34.17
N CYS A 121 -6.27 -22.82 -34.76
CA CYS A 121 -4.94 -22.32 -34.40
C CYS A 121 -4.85 -20.81 -34.66
N LYS A 122 -5.24 -20.34 -35.85
CA LYS A 122 -5.28 -18.90 -36.18
C LYS A 122 -6.16 -18.10 -35.25
N ARG A 123 -7.38 -18.59 -34.95
CA ARG A 123 -8.28 -17.94 -34.00
C ARG A 123 -7.71 -17.88 -32.58
N ASN A 124 -7.04 -18.93 -32.12
CA ASN A 124 -6.41 -18.95 -30.80
C ASN A 124 -5.21 -18.00 -30.74
N GLU A 125 -4.43 -17.91 -31.81
CA GLU A 125 -3.34 -16.94 -31.94
C GLU A 125 -3.85 -15.49 -31.96
N GLU A 126 -4.94 -15.22 -32.69
CA GLU A 126 -5.60 -13.91 -32.71
C GLU A 126 -6.14 -13.51 -31.33
N VAL A 127 -6.78 -14.45 -30.62
CA VAL A 127 -7.26 -14.22 -29.25
C VAL A 127 -6.09 -13.97 -28.29
N LYS A 128 -4.99 -14.71 -28.44
CA LYS A 128 -3.79 -14.53 -27.61
C LYS A 128 -3.14 -13.17 -27.87
N LYS A 129 -3.00 -12.77 -29.14
CA LYS A 129 -2.49 -11.44 -29.51
C LYS A 129 -3.39 -10.31 -28.98
N ALA A 130 -4.71 -10.45 -29.11
CA ALA A 130 -5.64 -9.46 -28.57
C ALA A 130 -5.56 -9.35 -27.04
N GLN A 131 -5.33 -10.46 -26.34
CA GLN A 131 -5.11 -10.47 -24.89
C GLN A 131 -3.79 -9.78 -24.52
N GLU A 132 -2.70 -10.08 -25.23
CA GLU A 132 -1.39 -9.45 -25.03
C GLU A 132 -1.45 -7.94 -25.32
N GLU A 133 -2.16 -7.51 -26.36
CA GLU A 133 -2.40 -6.10 -26.67
C GLU A 133 -3.21 -5.39 -25.58
N TYR A 134 -4.26 -6.04 -25.07
CA TYR A 134 -5.07 -5.52 -23.96
C TYR A 134 -4.25 -5.40 -22.67
N ASP A 135 -3.47 -6.42 -22.34
CA ASP A 135 -2.61 -6.44 -21.15
C ASP A 135 -1.53 -5.35 -21.25
N ASN A 136 -0.94 -5.16 -22.43
CA ASN A 136 0.01 -4.07 -22.71
C ASN A 136 -0.65 -2.68 -22.56
N TYR A 137 -1.87 -2.50 -23.09
CA TYR A 137 -2.62 -1.24 -22.94
C TYR A 137 -2.94 -0.92 -21.47
N ILE A 138 -3.37 -1.93 -20.70
CA ILE A 138 -3.60 -1.81 -19.25
C ILE A 138 -2.29 -1.40 -18.56
N GLN A 139 -1.18 -2.05 -18.90
CA GLN A 139 0.12 -1.79 -18.29
C GLN A 139 0.64 -0.38 -18.63
N GLU A 140 0.40 0.11 -19.85
CA GLU A 140 0.75 1.46 -20.27
C GLU A 140 -0.10 2.51 -19.55
N ASN A 141 -1.41 2.28 -19.41
CA ASN A 141 -2.29 3.16 -18.64
C ASN A 141 -1.92 3.18 -17.14
N LEU A 142 -1.56 2.04 -16.57
CA LEU A 142 -1.03 1.98 -15.20
C LEU A 142 0.30 2.72 -15.06
N ARG A 143 1.18 2.66 -16.06
CA ARG A 143 2.43 3.44 -16.09
C ARG A 143 2.18 4.95 -16.23
N LYS A 144 1.19 5.35 -17.03
CA LYS A 144 0.77 6.75 -17.20
C LYS A 144 0.08 7.30 -15.94
N ALA A 145 -0.72 6.48 -15.26
CA ALA A 145 -1.41 6.83 -14.03
C ALA A 145 -0.52 6.74 -12.77
N ALA A 146 0.53 5.92 -12.81
CA ALA A 146 1.56 5.93 -11.80
C ALA A 146 2.26 7.30 -11.84
N MET A 147 2.00 8.13 -10.83
CA MET A 147 2.67 9.42 -10.67
C MET A 147 4.17 9.27 -10.94
N LYS A 148 4.72 10.19 -11.74
CA LYS A 148 6.15 10.22 -12.06
C LYS A 148 6.92 10.19 -10.74
N ARG A 149 7.49 9.04 -10.41
CA ARG A 149 8.27 8.86 -9.19
C ARG A 149 9.55 9.64 -9.40
N LEU A 150 9.67 10.81 -8.79
CA LEU A 150 10.92 11.59 -8.75
C LEU A 150 12.07 10.65 -8.37
N SER A 151 13.22 10.81 -9.04
CA SER A 151 14.43 10.09 -8.67
C SER A 151 14.81 10.41 -7.22
N ASP A 152 15.59 9.54 -6.56
CA ASP A 152 15.96 9.80 -5.16
C ASP A 152 16.82 11.08 -5.03
N GLU A 153 17.58 11.44 -6.08
CA GLU A 153 18.29 12.72 -6.18
C GLU A 153 17.33 13.92 -6.32
N GLU A 154 16.32 13.83 -7.19
CA GLU A 154 15.30 14.89 -7.33
C GLU A 154 14.47 15.04 -6.06
N ARG A 155 14.28 13.97 -5.29
CA ARG A 155 13.61 14.01 -3.99
C ARG A 155 14.45 14.69 -2.93
N GLU A 156 15.73 14.36 -2.85
CA GLU A 156 16.64 15.03 -1.92
C GLU A 156 16.72 16.53 -2.23
N ALA A 157 16.75 16.90 -3.51
CA ALA A 157 16.70 18.32 -3.93
C ALA A 157 15.40 19.03 -3.51
N VAL A 158 14.23 18.36 -3.59
CA VAL A 158 12.94 18.95 -3.17
C VAL A 158 12.85 19.13 -1.65
N LEU A 159 13.53 18.28 -0.88
CA LEU A 159 13.55 18.38 0.59
C LEU A 159 14.50 19.46 1.10
N GLN A 160 15.31 20.04 0.22
CA GLN A 160 16.20 21.16 0.52
C GLN A 160 15.45 22.48 0.38
N ILE A 161 15.13 23.10 1.53
CA ILE A 161 14.67 24.48 1.56
C ILE A 161 15.89 25.36 1.32
N LEU A 162 15.96 26.02 0.16
CA LEU A 162 17.10 26.83 -0.28
C LEU A 162 17.35 28.04 0.63
N ASP A 163 18.59 28.56 0.63
CA ASP A 163 18.98 29.72 1.45
C ASP A 163 18.25 31.01 1.04
N ASN A 164 17.83 31.12 -0.23
CA ASN A 164 17.08 32.26 -0.77
C ASN A 164 15.55 32.07 -0.69
N TRP A 165 15.09 31.05 0.04
CA TRP A 165 13.66 30.80 0.21
C TRP A 165 13.01 31.96 1.00
N PRO A 166 12.02 32.67 0.44
CA PRO A 166 11.41 33.83 1.09
C PRO A 166 10.47 33.48 2.24
N GLY A 167 10.13 32.20 2.42
CA GLY A 167 9.08 31.79 3.34
C GLY A 167 7.68 32.08 2.81
N TYR A 168 6.69 31.83 3.66
CA TYR A 168 5.32 32.24 3.44
C TYR A 168 4.93 33.39 4.39
N ASP A 169 4.11 34.32 3.88
CA ASP A 169 3.56 35.41 4.70
C ASP A 169 2.63 34.85 5.79
N LEU A 170 2.86 35.28 7.03
CA LEU A 170 2.07 34.93 8.21
C LEU A 170 0.59 35.31 8.06
N ASN A 171 0.28 36.39 7.33
CA ASN A 171 -1.10 36.87 7.16
C ASN A 171 -1.99 35.89 6.37
N LEU A 172 -1.38 34.95 5.65
CA LEU A 172 -2.08 33.93 4.87
C LEU A 172 -2.43 32.69 5.69
N PHE A 173 -1.94 32.59 6.93
CA PHE A 173 -2.10 31.42 7.79
C PHE A 173 -2.69 31.78 9.16
N THR A 174 -3.25 30.78 9.83
CA THR A 174 -3.71 30.91 11.20
C THR A 174 -2.60 30.52 12.17
N TYR A 175 -2.29 31.38 13.13
CA TYR A 175 -1.30 31.11 14.17
C TYR A 175 -1.75 31.72 15.51
N PRO A 176 -1.15 31.32 16.65
CA PRO A 176 -1.54 31.83 17.95
C PRO A 176 -1.39 33.35 18.05
N GLN A 177 -2.47 34.04 18.43
CA GLN A 177 -2.56 35.49 18.40
C GLN A 177 -1.56 36.19 19.33
N HIS A 178 -1.14 35.54 20.42
CA HIS A 178 -0.14 36.09 21.34
C HIS A 178 1.27 36.21 20.74
N TYR A 179 1.52 35.59 19.58
CA TYR A 179 2.75 35.73 18.80
C TYR A 179 2.63 36.74 17.65
N TYR A 180 1.51 37.47 17.55
CA TYR A 180 1.35 38.53 16.56
C TYR A 180 2.44 39.60 16.75
N GLY A 181 3.22 39.85 15.69
CA GLY A 181 4.34 40.78 15.71
C GLY A 181 5.68 40.21 16.22
N ASP A 182 5.73 38.95 16.65
CA ASP A 182 6.96 38.31 17.17
C ASP A 182 7.67 37.43 16.12
N LEU A 183 7.01 37.15 14.99
CA LEU A 183 7.46 36.26 13.92
C LEU A 183 7.79 37.04 12.65
N GLU A 184 8.74 36.53 11.85
CA GLU A 184 9.16 37.16 10.59
C GLU A 184 8.43 36.56 9.39
N TYR A 185 8.46 35.23 9.24
CA TYR A 185 7.71 34.49 8.21
C TYR A 185 7.56 33.01 8.61
N VAL A 186 6.65 32.31 7.92
CA VAL A 186 6.49 30.86 8.04
C VAL A 186 7.51 30.17 7.14
N LEU A 187 8.42 29.39 7.72
CA LEU A 187 9.39 28.61 6.96
C LEU A 187 8.75 27.34 6.40
N ILE A 188 8.08 26.57 7.26
CA ILE A 188 7.41 25.32 6.89
C ILE A 188 6.00 25.30 7.48
N PRO A 189 4.95 25.30 6.63
CA PRO A 189 3.58 25.16 7.09
C PRO A 189 3.32 23.79 7.73
N HIS A 190 2.46 23.76 8.75
CA HIS A 190 2.05 22.53 9.45
C HIS A 190 1.61 21.40 8.51
N GLY A 191 0.80 21.69 7.48
CA GLY A 191 0.34 20.67 6.54
C GLY A 191 1.50 19.97 5.80
N ILE A 192 2.50 20.74 5.36
CA ILE A 192 3.68 20.19 4.67
C ILE A 192 4.50 19.30 5.62
N ILE A 193 4.56 19.64 6.90
CA ILE A 193 5.22 18.82 7.92
C ILE A 193 4.52 17.48 8.03
N VAL A 194 3.19 17.46 8.17
CA VAL A 194 2.39 16.23 8.30
C VAL A 194 2.56 15.34 7.06
N ASP A 195 2.47 15.91 5.86
CA ASP A 195 2.66 15.17 4.60
C ASP A 195 4.07 14.55 4.52
N ARG A 196 5.09 15.28 4.98
CA ARG A 196 6.46 14.77 5.02
C ARG A 196 6.60 13.63 6.04
N ILE A 197 6.00 13.76 7.22
CA ILE A 197 6.01 12.73 8.27
C ILE A 197 5.33 11.46 7.78
N GLU A 198 4.21 11.55 7.05
CA GLU A 198 3.55 10.39 6.44
C GLU A 198 4.54 9.62 5.54
N ARG A 199 5.33 10.34 4.75
CA ARG A 199 6.35 9.72 3.91
C ARG A 199 7.48 9.09 4.73
N LEU A 200 7.99 9.78 5.75
CA LEU A 200 9.01 9.22 6.64
C LEU A 200 8.54 7.93 7.31
N ALA A 201 7.29 7.88 7.77
CA ALA A 201 6.70 6.68 8.36
C ALA A 201 6.68 5.50 7.37
N LYS A 202 6.35 5.77 6.09
CA LYS A 202 6.40 4.74 5.03
C LYS A 202 7.82 4.24 4.76
N ASP A 203 8.80 5.14 4.75
CA ASP A 203 10.21 4.79 4.53
C ASP A 203 10.75 3.96 5.73
N ILE A 204 10.47 4.37 6.97
CA ILE A 204 10.81 3.62 8.19
C ILE A 204 10.15 2.24 8.21
N MET A 205 8.86 2.16 7.90
CA MET A 205 8.15 0.86 7.86
C MET A 205 8.71 -0.07 6.78
N LYS A 206 9.25 0.48 5.69
CA LYS A 206 9.90 -0.32 4.64
C LYS A 206 11.22 -0.91 5.13
N ASP A 207 11.99 -0.13 5.87
CA ASP A 207 13.36 -0.49 6.23
C ASP A 207 13.43 -1.32 7.52
N ILE A 208 12.56 -1.06 8.51
CA ILE A 208 12.63 -1.69 9.84
C ILE A 208 11.30 -2.25 10.34
N GLY A 209 10.26 -2.27 9.50
CA GLY A 209 8.92 -2.73 9.87
C GLY A 209 8.75 -4.25 10.08
N TYR A 210 9.83 -5.03 9.98
CA TYR A 210 9.81 -6.50 10.19
C TYR A 210 10.31 -6.92 11.59
N CYS A 211 10.66 -5.97 12.46
CA CYS A 211 11.10 -6.23 13.83
C CYS A 211 10.43 -5.27 14.82
N ASP A 212 10.41 -5.63 16.10
CA ASP A 212 10.00 -4.73 17.18
C ASP A 212 10.91 -3.49 17.24
N ILE A 213 10.29 -2.32 17.40
CA ILE A 213 10.97 -1.02 17.45
C ILE A 213 10.77 -0.38 18.82
N MET A 214 11.86 0.10 19.40
CA MET A 214 11.88 0.95 20.57
C MET A 214 12.03 2.40 20.11
N VAL A 215 10.94 3.16 20.12
CA VAL A 215 10.94 4.59 19.79
C VAL A 215 11.45 5.38 20.98
N LEU A 216 12.55 6.10 20.80
CA LEU A 216 13.18 6.92 21.83
C LEU A 216 13.02 8.39 21.47
N CYS A 217 12.09 9.07 22.14
CA CYS A 217 11.78 10.47 21.90
C CYS A 217 12.74 11.38 22.69
N VAL A 218 13.37 12.33 22.00
CA VAL A 218 14.17 13.36 22.65
C VAL A 218 13.30 14.55 23.03
N LEU A 219 13.20 14.80 24.34
CA LEU A 219 12.44 15.89 24.93
C LEU A 219 13.31 17.14 25.14
N LYS A 220 12.71 18.34 25.08
CA LYS A 220 11.27 18.59 24.87
C LYS A 220 10.89 18.68 23.39
N GLY A 221 11.74 19.28 22.56
CA GLY A 221 11.36 19.69 21.19
C GLY A 221 10.87 18.57 20.28
N GLY A 222 11.38 17.34 20.43
CA GLY A 222 10.98 16.20 19.60
C GLY A 222 9.56 15.67 19.83
N TYR A 223 8.85 16.11 20.87
CA TYR A 223 7.60 15.44 21.29
C TYR A 223 6.49 15.48 20.22
N LYS A 224 6.32 16.60 19.50
CA LYS A 224 5.30 16.71 18.45
C LYS A 224 5.63 15.85 17.24
N PHE A 225 6.87 15.94 16.77
CA PHE A 225 7.34 15.11 15.66
C PHE A 225 7.22 13.62 15.99
N CYS A 226 7.61 13.21 17.20
CA CYS A 226 7.48 11.83 17.66
C CYS A 226 6.02 11.38 17.71
N ALA A 227 5.12 12.17 18.30
CA ALA A 227 3.71 11.83 18.38
C ALA A 227 3.10 11.58 16.99
N ASP A 228 3.34 12.51 16.05
CA ASP A 228 2.78 12.42 14.70
C ASP A 228 3.42 11.27 13.92
N LEU A 229 4.73 11.04 14.06
CA LEU A 229 5.42 9.92 13.42
C LEU A 229 4.88 8.57 13.91
N VAL A 230 4.72 8.41 15.22
CA VAL A 230 4.15 7.19 15.82
C VAL A 230 2.71 6.97 15.37
N GLU A 231 1.90 8.03 15.24
CA GLU A 231 0.52 7.90 14.75
C GLU A 231 0.47 7.41 13.30
N HIS A 232 1.34 7.91 12.43
CA HIS A 232 1.44 7.42 11.06
C HIS A 232 1.92 5.95 10.99
N LEU A 233 2.90 5.56 11.81
CA LEU A 233 3.35 4.16 11.93
C LEU A 233 2.23 3.23 12.43
N LYS A 234 1.43 3.68 13.41
CA LYS A 234 0.24 2.97 13.90
C LYS A 234 -0.82 2.85 12.81
N SER A 235 -1.07 3.90 12.05
CA SER A 235 -2.01 3.89 10.93
C SER A 235 -1.63 2.84 9.89
N ILE A 236 -0.35 2.81 9.49
CA ILE A 236 0.17 1.79 8.55
C ILE A 236 0.02 0.38 9.15
N SER A 237 0.34 0.21 10.43
CA SER A 237 0.25 -1.09 11.12
C SER A 237 -1.17 -1.65 11.24
N ARG A 238 -2.19 -0.78 11.24
CA ARG A 238 -3.61 -1.16 11.35
C ARG A 238 -4.29 -1.32 10.00
N ASN A 239 -3.86 -0.57 9.00
CA ASN A 239 -4.53 -0.44 7.70
C ASN A 239 -3.80 -1.16 6.55
N SER A 240 -2.68 -1.84 6.82
CA SER A 240 -1.89 -2.57 5.80
C SER A 240 -1.54 -3.98 6.26
N ASP A 241 -1.01 -4.79 5.34
CA ASP A 241 -0.51 -6.14 5.65
C ASP A 241 0.82 -6.14 6.43
N ARG A 242 1.42 -4.96 6.66
CA ARG A 242 2.63 -4.80 7.47
C ARG A 242 2.26 -4.22 8.82
N PHE A 243 2.77 -4.82 9.89
CA PHE A 243 2.59 -4.34 11.24
C PHE A 243 3.91 -4.34 12.00
N VAL A 244 4.08 -3.37 12.89
CA VAL A 244 5.25 -3.31 13.76
C VAL A 244 4.81 -3.09 15.21
N SER A 245 5.37 -3.87 16.12
CA SER A 245 5.20 -3.66 17.55
C SER A 245 6.13 -2.54 17.99
N MET A 246 5.57 -1.50 18.61
CA MET A 246 6.31 -0.33 19.06
C MET A 246 6.18 -0.16 20.57
N LYS A 247 7.32 0.06 21.21
CA LYS A 247 7.38 0.66 22.55
C LYS A 247 7.87 2.10 22.40
N VAL A 248 7.49 2.97 23.34
CA VAL A 248 7.89 4.38 23.33
C VAL A 248 8.51 4.72 24.67
N ASP A 249 9.65 5.39 24.65
CA ASP A 249 10.33 5.93 25.83
C ASP A 249 10.79 7.37 25.55
N PHE A 250 11.04 8.12 26.62
CA PHE A 250 11.30 9.55 26.56
C PHE A 250 12.57 9.90 27.34
N ILE A 251 13.50 10.55 26.66
CA ILE A 251 14.75 11.02 27.27
C ILE A 251 14.85 12.53 27.15
N ARG A 252 15.48 13.16 28.14
CA ARG A 252 15.83 14.57 28.10
C ARG A 252 17.33 14.72 28.15
N LEU A 253 17.86 15.58 27.30
CA LEU A 253 19.30 15.80 27.20
C LEU A 253 19.65 17.09 27.92
N LYS A 254 20.66 17.05 28.79
CA LYS A 254 21.26 18.25 29.37
C LYS A 254 22.76 18.26 29.08
N SER A 255 23.21 19.35 28.46
CA SER A 255 24.63 19.70 28.40
C SER A 255 24.99 20.50 29.65
N TYR A 256 25.93 20.02 30.46
CA TYR A 256 26.47 20.83 31.57
C TYR A 256 27.35 21.95 31.03
N ARG A 257 27.23 23.14 31.64
CA ARG A 257 28.24 24.20 31.56
C ARG A 257 28.67 24.53 32.98
N ASN A 258 29.73 23.88 33.45
CA ASN A 258 30.49 24.38 34.60
C ASN A 258 31.87 24.82 34.06
N ASP A 259 32.42 25.89 34.63
CA ASP A 259 33.61 26.66 34.20
C ASP A 259 34.94 25.88 34.14
N GLN A 260 34.89 24.55 34.18
CA GLN A 260 36.02 23.66 33.97
C GLN A 260 35.56 22.55 33.02
N SER A 261 35.73 22.83 31.72
CA SER A 261 35.79 21.85 30.62
C SER A 261 35.13 20.49 30.86
N MET A 262 33.90 20.25 30.40
CA MET A 262 33.41 18.87 30.24
C MET A 262 32.41 18.74 29.08
N ASP A 263 32.75 17.84 28.17
CA ASP A 263 32.00 17.44 26.97
C ASP A 263 30.98 16.31 27.29
N GLU A 264 30.62 16.14 28.57
CA GLU A 264 29.76 15.04 29.01
C GLU A 264 28.29 15.45 29.04
N MET A 265 27.54 14.81 28.14
CA MET A 265 26.10 14.95 27.98
C MET A 265 25.36 14.00 28.94
N GLN A 266 24.48 14.55 29.79
CA GLN A 266 23.68 13.73 30.69
C GLN A 266 22.30 13.43 30.08
N ILE A 267 21.95 12.15 30.05
CA ILE A 267 20.61 11.68 29.73
C ILE A 267 19.79 11.66 31.04
N ILE A 268 18.66 12.35 31.03
CA ILE A 268 17.77 12.50 32.18
C ILE A 268 16.40 11.96 31.80
N GLY A 269 15.84 11.12 32.66
CA GLY A 269 14.59 10.41 32.37
C GLY A 269 14.79 9.21 31.45
N GLY A 270 13.70 8.52 31.15
CA GLY A 270 13.69 7.24 30.46
C GLY A 270 13.62 6.05 31.43
N GLU A 271 13.22 4.89 30.91
CA GLU A 271 13.46 3.62 31.61
C GLU A 271 14.96 3.33 31.67
N ASP A 272 15.35 2.30 32.42
CA ASP A 272 16.75 1.86 32.44
C ASP A 272 17.20 1.54 31.01
N LEU A 273 18.21 2.27 30.52
CA LEU A 273 18.77 2.14 29.17
C LEU A 273 19.31 0.73 28.91
N SER A 274 19.54 -0.08 29.96
CA SER A 274 19.84 -1.51 29.84
C SER A 274 18.78 -2.30 29.05
N THR A 275 17.52 -1.84 29.06
CA THR A 275 16.41 -2.44 28.31
C THR A 275 16.56 -2.35 26.79
N LEU A 276 17.46 -1.48 26.30
CA LEU A 276 17.76 -1.30 24.89
C LEU A 276 18.66 -2.41 24.33
N ALA A 277 19.27 -3.24 25.19
CA ALA A 277 20.17 -4.31 24.77
C ALA A 277 19.48 -5.29 23.80
N GLY A 278 20.07 -5.49 22.62
CA GLY A 278 19.52 -6.34 21.57
C GLY A 278 18.21 -5.84 20.93
N LYS A 279 17.77 -4.60 21.20
CA LYS A 279 16.57 -4.00 20.59
C LYS A 279 16.93 -3.13 19.37
N ASN A 280 15.95 -2.90 18.50
CA ASN A 280 16.08 -1.92 17.43
C ASN A 280 15.56 -0.58 17.94
N VAL A 281 16.43 0.43 18.01
CA VAL A 281 16.12 1.73 18.59
C VAL A 281 15.93 2.75 17.47
N LEU A 282 14.80 3.45 17.49
CA LEU A 282 14.52 4.59 16.62
C LEU A 282 14.53 5.87 17.46
N ILE A 283 15.62 6.64 17.37
CA ILE A 283 15.74 7.94 18.03
C ILE A 283 14.98 8.98 17.21
N VAL A 284 14.15 9.78 17.87
CA VAL A 284 13.37 10.84 17.23
C VAL A 284 13.75 12.21 17.81
N GLU A 285 14.36 13.04 16.97
CA GLU A 285 14.88 14.39 17.27
C GLU A 285 14.11 15.45 16.48
N ASP A 286 13.96 16.65 17.03
CA ASP A 286 13.38 17.79 16.30
C ASP A 286 14.34 18.39 15.26
N VAL A 287 15.56 18.78 15.66
CA VAL A 287 16.50 19.47 14.79
C VAL A 287 17.96 19.09 15.01
N VAL A 288 18.64 18.72 13.93
CA VAL A 288 20.09 18.54 13.90
C VAL A 288 20.77 19.84 13.44
N GLY A 289 21.50 20.48 14.35
CA GLY A 289 22.35 21.63 14.05
C GLY A 289 23.79 21.23 13.71
N THR A 290 24.68 21.25 14.71
CA THR A 290 26.09 20.83 14.56
C THR A 290 26.27 19.31 14.56
N GLY A 291 25.28 18.56 15.06
CA GLY A 291 25.32 17.11 15.19
C GLY A 291 25.97 16.57 16.48
N ARG A 292 26.55 17.44 17.31
CA ARG A 292 27.24 17.03 18.55
C ARG A 292 26.33 16.28 19.53
N THR A 293 25.13 16.80 19.75
CA THR A 293 24.12 16.18 20.63
C THR A 293 23.80 14.75 20.18
N MET A 294 23.59 14.53 18.89
CA MET A 294 23.29 13.20 18.35
C MET A 294 24.48 12.26 18.42
N LYS A 295 25.70 12.73 18.13
CA LYS A 295 26.91 11.91 18.28
C LYS A 295 27.09 11.45 19.73
N ALA A 296 26.98 12.36 20.68
CA ALA A 296 27.11 12.03 22.10
C ALA A 296 25.98 11.09 22.57
N LEU A 297 24.74 11.28 22.09
CA LEU A 297 23.63 10.39 22.39
C LEU A 297 23.88 8.98 21.85
N LEU A 298 24.29 8.86 20.59
CA LEU A 298 24.61 7.58 19.95
C LEU A 298 25.73 6.86 20.70
N SER A 299 26.84 7.54 20.99
CA SER A 299 27.95 6.97 21.76
C SER A 299 27.53 6.54 23.18
N SER A 300 26.51 7.16 23.77
CA SER A 300 25.95 6.74 25.05
C SER A 300 25.09 5.47 24.93
N ILE A 301 24.20 5.44 23.94
CA ILE A 301 23.28 4.30 23.71
C ILE A 301 24.02 3.05 23.21
N GLU A 302 25.05 3.21 22.38
CA GLU A 302 25.86 2.10 21.86
C GLU A 302 26.51 1.25 22.96
N LYS A 303 26.81 1.84 24.13
CA LYS A 303 27.37 1.13 25.29
C LYS A 303 26.45 0.01 25.80
N TYR A 304 25.15 0.15 25.58
CA TYR A 304 24.13 -0.83 25.98
C TYR A 304 23.89 -1.91 24.91
N LYS A 305 24.62 -1.86 23.78
CA LYS A 305 24.61 -2.87 22.71
C LYS A 305 23.21 -3.15 22.14
N PRO A 306 22.49 -2.13 21.63
CA PRO A 306 21.28 -2.36 20.84
C PRO A 306 21.63 -3.14 19.56
N ASN A 307 20.64 -3.82 18.98
CA ASN A 307 20.81 -4.55 17.72
C ASN A 307 21.02 -3.59 16.54
N MET A 308 20.30 -2.47 16.56
CA MET A 308 20.37 -1.42 15.55
C MET A 308 19.95 -0.09 16.17
N ILE A 309 20.54 1.00 15.71
CA ILE A 309 20.11 2.35 16.02
C ILE A 309 19.82 3.06 14.71
N LYS A 310 18.66 3.72 14.64
CA LYS A 310 18.26 4.60 13.54
C LYS A 310 17.87 5.96 14.10
N VAL A 311 18.21 7.02 13.38
CA VAL A 311 17.90 8.39 13.78
C VAL A 311 16.96 9.03 12.78
N ALA A 312 15.80 9.47 13.27
CA ALA A 312 14.88 10.32 12.56
C ALA A 312 14.97 11.74 13.11
N SER A 313 15.19 12.72 12.24
CA SER A 313 15.14 14.13 12.59
C SER A 313 14.23 14.89 11.65
N LEU A 314 13.36 15.74 12.21
CA LEU A 314 12.46 16.54 11.39
C LEU A 314 13.23 17.58 10.55
N LEU A 315 14.23 18.23 11.15
CA LEU A 315 15.00 19.30 10.51
C LEU A 315 16.50 19.02 10.57
N VAL A 316 17.20 19.26 9.47
CA VAL A 316 18.67 19.23 9.43
C VAL A 316 19.15 20.59 8.94
N LYS A 317 19.97 21.28 9.72
CA LYS A 317 20.52 22.58 9.33
C LYS A 317 21.74 22.41 8.43
N ARG A 318 21.76 23.12 7.30
CA ARG A 318 22.97 23.29 6.49
C ARG A 318 23.93 24.23 7.18
N THR A 319 24.89 23.66 7.92
CA THR A 319 25.91 24.46 8.59
C THR A 319 27.31 24.07 8.11
N PRO A 320 28.21 25.03 7.86
CA PRO A 320 29.61 24.73 7.56
C PRO A 320 30.37 24.16 8.77
N ARG A 321 29.75 24.25 9.96
CA ARG A 321 30.25 23.74 11.24
C ARG A 321 29.66 22.37 11.62
N SER A 322 28.94 21.74 10.69
CA SER A 322 28.42 20.39 10.93
C SER A 322 29.60 19.43 10.95
N ASP A 323 29.73 18.65 12.02
CA ASP A 323 30.75 17.60 12.11
C ASP A 323 30.40 16.39 11.21
N GLY A 324 29.52 16.57 10.21
CA GLY A 324 29.11 15.57 9.23
C GLY A 324 28.03 14.60 9.70
N PHE A 325 27.33 14.86 10.81
CA PHE A 325 26.26 13.95 11.23
C PHE A 325 25.04 14.06 10.30
N ARG A 326 24.63 12.95 9.69
CA ARG A 326 23.43 12.84 8.86
C ARG A 326 22.49 11.82 9.49
N PRO A 327 21.24 12.20 9.82
CA PRO A 327 20.25 11.23 10.31
C PRO A 327 19.85 10.26 9.19
N ASP A 328 19.45 9.05 9.54
CA ASP A 328 18.95 8.05 8.59
C ASP A 328 17.66 8.54 7.90
N TYR A 329 16.80 9.23 8.66
CA TYR A 329 15.53 9.76 8.19
C TYR A 329 15.45 11.27 8.45
N ALA A 330 15.76 12.07 7.44
CA ALA A 330 15.65 13.53 7.49
C ALA A 330 14.31 14.01 6.93
N GLY A 331 13.57 14.83 7.69
CA GLY A 331 12.36 15.50 7.20
C GLY A 331 12.69 16.56 6.16
N PHE A 332 13.30 17.66 6.59
CA PHE A 332 13.66 18.80 5.75
C PHE A 332 15.11 19.21 6.02
N GLU A 333 15.79 19.65 4.96
CA GLU A 333 17.09 20.28 5.07
C GLU A 333 16.91 21.81 4.96
N ILE A 334 17.21 22.52 6.04
CA ILE A 334 16.93 23.96 6.19
C ILE A 334 18.21 24.81 6.23
N PRO A 335 18.13 26.11 5.90
CA PRO A 335 19.25 27.03 6.09
C PRO A 335 19.68 27.11 7.56
N ASN A 336 20.86 27.66 7.83
CA ASN A 336 21.37 27.87 9.20
C ASN A 336 20.68 29.04 9.92
N LEU A 337 19.36 28.93 10.11
CA LEU A 337 18.53 29.91 10.78
C LEU A 337 18.07 29.38 12.14
N PHE A 338 17.70 30.30 13.02
CA PHE A 338 17.03 29.95 14.26
C PHE A 338 15.53 29.84 14.00
N VAL A 339 14.94 28.68 14.29
CA VAL A 339 13.55 28.35 13.96
C VAL A 339 12.80 27.93 15.21
N VAL A 340 11.52 28.25 15.26
CA VAL A 340 10.61 27.95 16.38
C VAL A 340 9.29 27.39 15.86
N GLY A 341 8.47 26.85 16.76
CA GLY A 341 7.19 26.25 16.40
C GLY A 341 7.30 24.76 16.13
N TYR A 342 6.14 24.10 16.09
CA TYR A 342 6.03 22.65 16.04
C TYR A 342 6.85 21.98 17.15
N ALA A 343 6.65 22.43 18.40
CA ALA A 343 7.40 22.08 19.60
C ALA A 343 8.84 22.61 19.75
N LEU A 344 9.44 23.16 18.69
CA LEU A 344 10.70 23.91 18.81
C LEU A 344 10.47 25.23 19.54
N ASP A 345 11.45 25.66 20.34
CA ASP A 345 11.30 26.80 21.23
C ASP A 345 12.36 27.88 21.10
N TYR A 346 12.00 29.04 21.62
CA TYR A 346 12.93 30.07 22.07
C TYR A 346 12.65 30.35 23.54
N ASN A 347 13.58 29.97 24.42
CA ASN A 347 13.46 30.16 25.87
C ASN A 347 12.14 29.63 26.45
N GLU A 348 11.74 28.42 26.05
CA GLU A 348 10.49 27.72 26.39
C GLU A 348 9.20 28.31 25.78
N TYR A 349 9.26 29.42 25.05
CA TYR A 349 8.14 29.94 24.25
C TYR A 349 8.06 29.30 22.86
N PHE A 350 6.94 29.52 22.16
CA PHE A 350 6.67 29.09 20.78
C PHE A 350 6.46 27.59 20.56
N ARG A 351 6.47 26.75 21.61
CA ARG A 351 6.21 25.30 21.46
C ARG A 351 4.79 24.97 20.99
N ASP A 352 3.84 25.86 21.26
CA ASP A 352 2.42 25.80 20.90
C ASP A 352 2.11 26.39 19.51
N LEU A 353 3.09 27.00 18.84
CA LEU A 353 2.95 27.46 17.46
C LEU A 353 2.92 26.24 16.52
N ASN A 354 1.93 26.20 15.61
CA ASN A 354 1.73 25.05 14.71
C ASN A 354 2.78 24.98 13.57
N HIS A 355 3.13 26.14 13.02
CA HIS A 355 4.02 26.26 11.87
C HIS A 355 5.47 26.41 12.34
N ILE A 356 6.43 25.91 11.55
CA ILE A 356 7.84 26.22 11.80
C ILE A 356 8.11 27.60 11.20
N CYS A 357 8.51 28.54 12.06
CA CYS A 357 8.68 29.95 11.70
C CYS A 357 10.07 30.46 12.08
N VAL A 358 10.46 31.57 11.47
CA VAL A 358 11.63 32.37 11.89
C VAL A 358 11.15 33.51 12.78
N ILE A 359 11.83 33.72 13.90
CA ILE A 359 11.54 34.81 14.84
C ILE A 359 12.17 36.12 14.36
N ASN A 360 11.41 37.21 14.45
CA ASN A 360 11.93 38.54 14.14
C ASN A 360 12.73 39.12 15.31
N GLU A 361 13.38 40.27 15.11
CA GLU A 361 14.18 40.94 16.16
C GLU A 361 13.34 41.37 17.38
N HIS A 362 12.06 41.74 17.18
CA HIS A 362 11.16 42.10 18.27
C HIS A 362 10.89 40.90 19.19
N GLY A 363 10.55 39.74 18.60
CA GLY A 363 10.32 38.50 19.34
C GLY A 363 11.58 38.01 20.06
N LYS A 364 12.76 38.12 19.43
CA LYS A 364 14.04 37.79 20.07
C LYS A 364 14.26 38.60 21.34
N GLU A 365 14.03 39.91 21.29
CA GLU A 365 14.21 40.78 22.46
C GLU A 365 13.16 40.52 23.54
N LYS A 366 11.89 40.37 23.15
CA LYS A 366 10.76 40.19 24.06
C LYS A 366 10.87 38.95 24.94
N TYR A 367 11.41 37.85 24.41
CA TYR A 367 11.52 36.57 25.12
C TYR A 367 12.95 36.22 25.53
N ARG A 368 13.89 37.16 25.49
CA ARG A 368 15.27 36.95 25.94
C ARG A 368 15.31 36.73 27.45
N VAL A 369 16.16 35.79 27.92
CA VAL A 369 16.39 35.51 29.35
C VAL A 369 17.76 36.00 29.81
#